data_AF-A0A3A8EW03-F1
#
_entry.id   AF-A0A3A8EW03-F1
#
_cell.length_a   1.000
_cell.length_b   1.000
_cell.length_c   1.000
_cell.angle_alpha   90.00
_cell.angle_beta   90.00
_cell.angle_gamma   90.00
#
_symmetry.space_group_name_H-M   'P 1'
#
loop_
_entity.id
_entity.type
_entity.pdbx_description
1 polymer ?
#
loop_
_entity_poly.entity_id
_entity_poly.type
_entity_poly.pdbx_seq_one_letter_code
_entity_poly.pdbx_strand_id
1 'polypeptide(L)'
;MILSNYRKYIQSQITEFNQNITLEKVNNGLNRKLEELNPIHTLDYISKTYTGIWNKVEDIVINEKFSNSKWSNNIFLPFTYWLPITLDIKYPNWHKNYKEKYMPNWGIDFVSISAIGTWRYTKGIYKLDDEIANHFFIDDSDIKIPSKLLENQPEWSIYVDTRNLDISLDGERVVGFWSCIDCYPSSNQPYSNLKALSIIPLFSNRLGYMLSASIPLDENKFLSIEQSTNDLLNHIPKNFAVDDKRDSDDLKELICFKKKVTQILLFIIQPEPDITEHDQPVESTRANPYPKIIKGKYRLYEAKKPRYFNVGTQAGKNLKQAFATYKATGKKQAPHIRKAHWHGYWKGSKKLEKQEFFYKWIPPVLVNSYLEEEKN
;
A
#
# COMPACT_ATOMS: atom_id res chain seq x y z
N MET A 1 -18.61 -14.67 19.27
CA MET A 1 -18.86 -16.12 19.07
C MET A 1 -18.30 -16.65 17.75
N ILE A 2 -18.22 -15.82 16.69
CA ILE A 2 -17.64 -16.10 15.35
C ILE A 2 -16.15 -16.52 15.42
N LEU A 3 -15.36 -15.93 16.32
CA LEU A 3 -13.92 -16.19 16.47
C LEU A 3 -13.56 -17.59 17.03
N SER A 4 -14.47 -18.24 17.76
CA SER A 4 -14.23 -19.55 18.40
C SER A 4 -14.40 -20.71 17.41
N ASN A 5 -15.39 -20.60 16.52
CA ASN A 5 -15.67 -21.60 15.49
C ASN A 5 -14.66 -21.56 14.33
N TYR A 6 -14.01 -20.42 14.13
CA TYR A 6 -12.94 -20.20 13.16
C TYR A 6 -11.67 -21.05 13.41
N ARG A 7 -11.35 -21.36 14.69
CA ARG A 7 -10.14 -22.12 15.08
C ARG A 7 -10.20 -23.62 14.79
N LYS A 8 -11.39 -24.24 14.80
CA LYS A 8 -11.54 -25.69 14.58
C LYS A 8 -11.63 -26.09 13.10
N TYR A 9 -11.88 -25.13 12.22
CA TYR A 9 -12.15 -25.38 10.79
C TYR A 9 -10.89 -25.65 9.96
N ILE A 10 -9.76 -25.00 10.25
CA ILE A 10 -8.59 -25.04 9.35
C ILE A 10 -7.65 -26.21 9.64
N GLN A 11 -7.77 -26.84 10.81
CA GLN A 11 -7.05 -28.08 11.11
C GLN A 11 -7.36 -29.23 10.13
N SER A 12 -8.47 -29.18 9.39
CA SER A 12 -8.88 -30.26 8.47
C SER A 12 -8.56 -30.02 6.99
N GLN A 13 -7.79 -28.99 6.62
CA GLN A 13 -7.65 -28.55 5.21
C GLN A 13 -6.21 -28.47 4.67
N ILE A 14 -5.21 -28.86 5.47
CA ILE A 14 -3.78 -28.71 5.13
C ILE A 14 -3.29 -29.68 4.03
N THR A 15 -4.08 -30.67 3.62
CA THR A 15 -3.62 -31.71 2.68
C THR A 15 -3.98 -31.46 1.21
N GLU A 16 -4.90 -30.54 0.90
CA GLU A 16 -5.35 -30.26 -0.48
C GLU A 16 -4.83 -28.95 -1.08
N PHE A 17 -4.17 -28.10 -0.30
CA PHE A 17 -3.73 -26.76 -0.73
C PHE A 17 -2.60 -26.79 -1.78
N ASN A 18 -1.90 -27.92 -1.92
CA ASN A 18 -0.74 -28.06 -2.81
C ASN A 18 -1.07 -28.36 -4.28
N GLN A 19 -2.35 -28.51 -4.65
CA GLN A 19 -2.70 -28.74 -6.05
C GLN A 19 -3.94 -27.95 -6.48
N ASN A 20 -3.65 -26.85 -7.18
CA ASN A 20 -4.33 -26.42 -8.39
C ASN A 20 -5.60 -25.54 -8.31
N ILE A 21 -5.56 -24.53 -9.20
CA ILE A 21 -6.67 -23.79 -9.81
C ILE A 21 -7.19 -22.57 -9.04
N THR A 22 -6.33 -21.56 -8.83
CA THR A 22 -6.79 -20.17 -9.00
C THR A 22 -5.67 -19.28 -9.53
N LEU A 23 -4.47 -19.34 -8.94
CA LEU A 23 -3.30 -18.54 -9.34
C LEU A 23 -2.70 -18.99 -10.68
N GLU A 24 -2.68 -20.29 -10.96
CA GLU A 24 -2.11 -20.84 -12.20
C GLU A 24 -2.87 -20.39 -13.45
N LYS A 25 -4.20 -20.16 -13.37
CA LYS A 25 -5.01 -19.64 -14.49
C LYS A 25 -4.88 -18.12 -14.66
N VAL A 26 -4.57 -17.37 -13.59
CA VAL A 26 -4.12 -15.97 -13.71
C VAL A 26 -2.81 -15.97 -14.51
N ASN A 27 -1.83 -16.75 -14.05
CA ASN A 27 -0.47 -16.79 -14.60
C ASN A 27 -0.41 -17.37 -16.03
N ASN A 28 -1.23 -18.38 -16.35
CA ASN A 28 -1.29 -18.98 -17.69
C ASN A 28 -2.00 -18.08 -18.72
N GLY A 29 -2.85 -17.15 -18.30
CA GLY A 29 -3.42 -16.12 -19.19
C GLY A 29 -2.44 -14.99 -19.53
N LEU A 30 -1.40 -14.80 -18.72
CA LEU A 30 -0.40 -13.74 -18.82
C LEU A 30 0.86 -14.16 -19.61
N ASN A 31 0.99 -15.45 -19.96
CA ASN A 31 2.21 -16.05 -20.50
C ASN A 31 2.35 -16.04 -22.04
N ARG A 32 1.71 -15.11 -22.77
CA ARG A 32 1.93 -14.96 -24.22
C ARG A 32 2.64 -13.63 -24.51
N LYS A 33 3.98 -13.75 -24.64
CA LYS A 33 5.04 -12.72 -24.68
C LYS A 33 5.39 -12.23 -23.27
N LEU A 34 6.66 -12.39 -22.88
CA LEU A 34 7.21 -11.98 -21.57
C LEU A 34 7.17 -10.44 -21.46
N GLU A 35 6.00 -9.90 -21.19
CA GLU A 35 5.82 -8.58 -20.60
C GLU A 35 5.62 -8.79 -19.10
N GLU A 36 6.48 -8.17 -18.29
CA GLU A 36 6.32 -8.15 -16.84
C GLU A 36 4.94 -7.61 -16.44
N LEU A 37 4.34 -8.15 -15.37
CA LEU A 37 3.03 -7.68 -14.94
C LEU A 37 3.03 -6.21 -14.58
N ASN A 38 1.98 -5.52 -15.01
CA ASN A 38 1.73 -4.12 -14.68
C ASN A 38 0.33 -3.97 -14.05
N PRO A 39 0.07 -2.88 -13.32
CA PRO A 39 -1.16 -2.74 -12.56
C PRO A 39 -2.42 -2.66 -13.43
N ILE A 40 -2.30 -2.23 -14.69
CA ILE A 40 -3.42 -2.18 -15.64
C ILE A 40 -3.80 -3.60 -16.08
N HIS A 41 -2.82 -4.44 -16.41
CA HIS A 41 -3.06 -5.85 -16.73
C HIS A 41 -3.76 -6.57 -15.57
N THR A 42 -3.37 -6.29 -14.33
CA THR A 42 -4.01 -6.87 -13.13
C THR A 42 -5.47 -6.41 -12.97
N LEU A 43 -5.74 -5.11 -13.14
CA LEU A 43 -7.11 -4.58 -13.09
C LEU A 43 -8.00 -5.16 -14.20
N ASP A 44 -7.47 -5.27 -15.43
CA ASP A 44 -8.17 -5.86 -16.57
C ASP A 44 -8.49 -7.33 -16.32
N TYR A 45 -7.55 -8.08 -15.73
CA TYR A 45 -7.75 -9.46 -15.34
C TYR A 45 -8.90 -9.60 -14.34
N ILE A 46 -8.91 -8.79 -13.27
CA ILE A 46 -9.99 -8.81 -12.27
C ILE A 46 -11.32 -8.44 -12.91
N SER A 47 -11.35 -7.39 -13.74
CA SER A 47 -12.56 -6.94 -14.43
C SER A 47 -13.18 -8.03 -15.32
N LYS A 48 -12.35 -8.80 -16.02
CA LYS A 48 -12.78 -9.95 -16.84
C LYS A 48 -13.21 -11.15 -15.99
N THR A 49 -12.53 -11.37 -14.87
CA THR A 49 -12.75 -12.54 -14.00
C THR A 49 -14.02 -12.41 -13.14
N TYR A 50 -14.40 -11.18 -12.79
CA TYR A 50 -15.54 -10.84 -11.95
C TYR A 50 -16.52 -9.90 -12.68
N THR A 51 -17.04 -10.33 -13.83
CA THR A 51 -17.97 -9.53 -14.64
C THR A 51 -19.14 -9.00 -13.80
N GLY A 52 -19.38 -7.69 -13.84
CA GLY A 52 -20.46 -7.01 -13.11
C GLY A 52 -20.11 -6.56 -11.69
N ILE A 53 -18.91 -6.88 -11.19
CA ILE A 53 -18.45 -6.45 -9.85
C ILE A 53 -18.50 -4.93 -9.67
N TRP A 54 -18.11 -4.17 -10.69
CA TRP A 54 -18.04 -2.71 -10.61
C TRP A 54 -19.40 -2.05 -10.44
N ASN A 55 -20.47 -2.62 -11.02
CA ASN A 55 -21.82 -2.10 -10.82
C ASN A 55 -22.28 -2.30 -9.37
N LYS A 56 -22.05 -3.50 -8.80
CA LYS A 56 -22.37 -3.79 -7.39
C LYS A 56 -21.59 -2.87 -6.44
N VAL A 57 -20.30 -2.65 -6.69
CA VAL A 57 -19.44 -1.77 -5.90
C VAL A 57 -19.91 -0.31 -6.00
N GLU A 58 -20.16 0.18 -7.23
CA GLU A 58 -20.66 1.53 -7.47
C GLU A 58 -21.97 1.79 -6.70
N ASP A 59 -22.94 0.88 -6.82
CA ASP A 59 -24.24 1.01 -6.16
C ASP A 59 -24.10 1.11 -4.64
N ILE A 60 -23.27 0.26 -4.02
CA ILE A 60 -23.04 0.29 -2.57
C ILE A 60 -22.33 1.59 -2.16
N VAL A 61 -21.30 2.00 -2.89
CA VAL A 61 -20.52 3.19 -2.52
C VAL A 61 -21.35 4.47 -2.65
N ILE A 62 -22.15 4.61 -3.71
CA ILE A 62 -23.03 5.77 -3.88
C ILE A 62 -24.03 5.86 -2.71
N ASN A 63 -24.66 4.75 -2.35
CA ASN A 63 -25.67 4.74 -1.30
C ASN A 63 -25.06 4.87 0.10
N GLU A 64 -23.99 4.15 0.39
CA GLU A 64 -23.48 3.99 1.76
C GLU A 64 -22.38 4.99 2.13
N LYS A 65 -21.45 5.25 1.21
CA LYS A 65 -20.39 6.25 1.45
C LYS A 65 -20.91 7.65 1.20
N PHE A 66 -21.40 7.93 0.00
CA PHE A 66 -21.71 9.29 -0.42
C PHE A 66 -23.05 9.81 0.09
N SER A 67 -24.05 8.93 0.27
CA SER A 67 -25.35 9.35 0.78
C SER A 67 -25.47 9.21 2.30
N ASN A 68 -24.92 8.13 2.88
CA ASN A 68 -25.07 7.84 4.32
C ASN A 68 -23.82 8.13 5.17
N SER A 69 -22.66 8.46 4.57
CA SER A 69 -21.40 8.72 5.28
C SER A 69 -21.02 7.64 6.30
N LYS A 70 -21.28 6.36 6.00
CA LYS A 70 -21.14 5.25 6.97
C LYS A 70 -19.72 5.01 7.48
N TRP A 71 -18.70 5.46 6.74
CA TRP A 71 -17.29 5.29 7.10
C TRP A 71 -16.46 6.50 6.70
N SER A 72 -15.20 6.53 7.16
CA SER A 72 -14.31 7.67 6.98
C SER A 72 -14.05 8.01 5.50
N ASN A 73 -13.86 9.30 5.20
CA ASN A 73 -13.69 9.79 3.83
C ASN A 73 -12.50 9.15 3.10
N ASN A 74 -11.45 8.75 3.83
CA ASN A 74 -10.26 8.11 3.27
C ASN A 74 -10.42 6.62 2.96
N ILE A 75 -11.55 6.00 3.29
CA ILE A 75 -11.87 4.61 2.93
C ILE A 75 -12.88 4.63 1.78
N PHE A 76 -12.58 3.94 0.67
CA PHE A 76 -13.51 3.84 -0.46
C PHE A 76 -14.68 2.91 -0.14
N LEU A 77 -14.39 1.65 0.16
CA LEU A 77 -15.35 0.63 0.52
C LEU A 77 -14.66 -0.35 1.49
N PRO A 78 -15.18 -0.56 2.73
CA PRO A 78 -14.58 -1.48 3.67
C PRO A 78 -14.47 -2.91 3.14
N PHE A 79 -13.41 -3.62 3.51
CA PHE A 79 -13.12 -4.99 3.07
C PHE A 79 -14.30 -5.95 3.27
N THR A 80 -15.10 -5.74 4.33
CA THR A 80 -16.25 -6.56 4.69
C THR A 80 -17.35 -6.57 3.63
N TYR A 81 -17.40 -5.56 2.75
CA TYR A 81 -18.30 -5.55 1.59
C TYR A 81 -17.71 -6.27 0.38
N TRP A 82 -16.38 -6.27 0.22
CA TRP A 82 -15.73 -6.87 -0.95
C TRP A 82 -15.88 -8.38 -1.00
N LEU A 83 -15.80 -9.07 0.15
CA LEU A 83 -16.03 -10.51 0.22
C LEU A 83 -17.44 -10.88 -0.30
N PRO A 84 -18.56 -10.47 0.32
CA PRO A 84 -19.89 -10.88 -0.15
C PRO A 84 -20.18 -10.46 -1.61
N ILE A 85 -19.67 -9.31 -2.08
CA ILE A 85 -19.80 -8.91 -3.49
C ILE A 85 -19.10 -9.91 -4.42
N THR A 86 -17.87 -10.30 -4.10
CA THR A 86 -17.09 -11.25 -4.93
C THR A 86 -17.70 -12.65 -4.90
N LEU A 87 -18.24 -13.07 -3.75
CA LEU A 87 -18.95 -14.33 -3.58
C LEU A 87 -20.23 -14.39 -4.41
N ASP A 88 -21.03 -13.33 -4.41
CA ASP A 88 -22.26 -13.25 -5.21
C ASP A 88 -22.01 -13.52 -6.70
N ILE A 89 -20.83 -13.13 -7.20
CA ILE A 89 -20.46 -13.26 -8.61
C ILE A 89 -19.94 -14.67 -8.92
N LYS A 90 -19.06 -15.21 -8.07
CA LYS A 90 -18.44 -16.52 -8.30
C LYS A 90 -19.31 -17.70 -7.87
N TYR A 91 -20.09 -17.51 -6.82
CA TYR A 91 -20.89 -18.55 -6.17
C TYR A 91 -22.31 -18.02 -5.90
N PRO A 92 -23.17 -17.90 -6.93
CA PRO A 92 -24.55 -17.50 -6.74
C PRO A 92 -25.25 -18.40 -5.69
N ASN A 93 -25.94 -17.80 -4.73
CA ASN A 93 -26.56 -18.49 -3.58
C ASN A 93 -25.60 -19.01 -2.50
N TRP A 94 -24.36 -18.51 -2.44
CA TRP A 94 -23.39 -18.88 -1.42
C TRP A 94 -23.95 -18.83 0.01
N HIS A 95 -24.84 -17.89 0.30
CA HIS A 95 -25.52 -17.71 1.58
C HIS A 95 -26.40 -18.91 2.00
N LYS A 96 -26.95 -19.69 1.06
CA LYS A 96 -27.79 -20.87 1.38
C LYS A 96 -26.98 -22.03 1.93
N ASN A 97 -25.72 -22.12 1.51
CA ASN A 97 -24.78 -23.15 1.95
C ASN A 97 -23.78 -22.61 2.97
N TYR A 98 -23.86 -21.32 3.29
CA TYR A 98 -23.01 -20.67 4.27
C TYR A 98 -23.38 -21.15 5.66
N LYS A 99 -22.52 -21.99 6.23
CA LYS A 99 -22.55 -22.33 7.64
C LYS A 99 -21.48 -21.48 8.31
N GLU A 100 -21.85 -20.65 9.28
CA GLU A 100 -20.97 -19.68 9.98
C GLU A 100 -19.67 -20.30 10.55
N LYS A 101 -19.62 -21.62 10.73
CA LYS A 101 -18.46 -22.42 11.15
C LYS A 101 -17.48 -22.77 10.02
N TYR A 102 -17.91 -22.68 8.77
CA TYR A 102 -17.17 -23.05 7.57
C TYR A 102 -17.18 -21.83 6.65
N MET A 103 -16.26 -20.89 6.85
CA MET A 103 -16.01 -19.87 5.82
C MET A 103 -15.47 -20.64 4.62
N PRO A 104 -16.20 -20.79 3.50
CA PRO A 104 -15.83 -21.80 2.53
C PRO A 104 -14.52 -21.43 1.85
N ASN A 105 -13.65 -22.41 1.64
CA ASN A 105 -12.40 -22.29 0.90
C ASN A 105 -12.68 -22.06 -0.59
N TRP A 106 -13.14 -20.86 -0.93
CA TRP A 106 -13.58 -20.49 -2.27
C TRP A 106 -12.47 -19.94 -3.16
N GLY A 107 -11.22 -19.89 -2.67
CA GLY A 107 -10.08 -19.42 -3.46
C GLY A 107 -10.20 -17.96 -3.93
N ILE A 108 -10.98 -17.12 -3.22
CA ILE A 108 -11.19 -15.72 -3.60
C ILE A 108 -10.29 -14.82 -2.76
N ASP A 109 -9.37 -14.15 -3.45
CA ASP A 109 -8.56 -13.06 -2.89
C ASP A 109 -9.32 -11.73 -2.98
N PHE A 110 -10.23 -11.50 -2.02
CA PHE A 110 -11.02 -10.28 -1.98
C PHE A 110 -10.25 -9.04 -1.48
N VAL A 111 -9.09 -9.23 -0.84
CA VAL A 111 -8.28 -8.10 -0.31
C VAL A 111 -7.50 -7.46 -1.44
N SER A 112 -6.91 -8.26 -2.34
CA SER A 112 -6.27 -7.70 -3.53
C SER A 112 -7.31 -7.06 -4.45
N ILE A 113 -8.48 -7.69 -4.60
CA ILE A 113 -9.61 -7.13 -5.35
C ILE A 113 -10.07 -5.79 -4.73
N SER A 114 -10.07 -5.65 -3.40
CA SER A 114 -10.47 -4.39 -2.75
C SER A 114 -9.50 -3.25 -3.06
N ALA A 115 -8.20 -3.49 -2.95
CA ALA A 115 -7.18 -2.47 -3.25
C ALA A 115 -7.21 -2.08 -4.74
N ILE A 116 -7.19 -3.06 -5.65
CA ILE A 116 -7.14 -2.82 -7.10
C ILE A 116 -8.46 -2.23 -7.61
N GLY A 117 -9.59 -2.74 -7.10
CA GLY A 117 -10.93 -2.24 -7.40
C GLY A 117 -11.19 -0.85 -6.85
N THR A 118 -10.49 -0.43 -5.79
CA THR A 118 -10.47 0.95 -5.29
C THR A 118 -9.58 1.83 -6.16
N TRP A 119 -8.40 1.35 -6.55
CA TRP A 119 -7.43 2.08 -7.36
C TRP A 119 -7.96 2.47 -8.75
N ARG A 120 -8.89 1.70 -9.33
CA ARG A 120 -9.46 1.98 -10.67
C ARG A 120 -10.05 3.39 -10.84
N TYR A 121 -10.47 4.04 -9.75
CA TYR A 121 -11.14 5.34 -9.78
C TYR A 121 -10.18 6.50 -10.01
N THR A 122 -8.89 6.31 -9.75
CA THR A 122 -7.86 7.34 -9.84
C THR A 122 -6.69 6.91 -10.73
N LYS A 123 -6.33 5.62 -10.69
CA LYS A 123 -5.25 4.99 -11.45
C LYS A 123 -3.90 5.71 -11.32
N GLY A 124 -3.61 6.28 -10.14
CA GLY A 124 -2.34 6.93 -9.85
C GLY A 124 -1.20 5.92 -9.69
N ILE A 125 -0.12 6.12 -10.45
CA ILE A 125 1.11 5.32 -10.46
C ILE A 125 2.25 6.23 -10.01
N TYR A 126 2.84 5.91 -8.86
CA TYR A 126 3.89 6.70 -8.23
C TYR A 126 5.23 5.97 -8.38
N LYS A 127 6.21 6.59 -9.04
CA LYS A 127 7.56 6.03 -9.22
C LYS A 127 8.58 6.96 -8.57
N LEU A 128 9.45 6.41 -7.72
CA LEU A 128 10.58 7.18 -7.19
C LEU A 128 11.57 7.52 -8.32
N ASP A 129 12.19 8.69 -8.24
CA ASP A 129 13.19 9.12 -9.20
C ASP A 129 14.42 8.17 -9.17
N ASP A 130 14.97 7.85 -10.35
CA ASP A 130 16.06 6.89 -10.47
C ASP A 130 17.34 7.38 -9.77
N GLU A 131 17.54 8.70 -9.67
CA GLU A 131 18.72 9.30 -9.02
C GLU A 131 18.66 9.16 -7.48
N ILE A 132 17.47 9.08 -6.88
CA ILE A 132 17.33 8.88 -5.42
C ILE A 132 17.25 7.40 -5.05
N ALA A 133 16.86 6.52 -5.97
CA ALA A 133 16.56 5.11 -5.69
C ALA A 133 17.66 4.39 -4.89
N ASN A 134 18.93 4.58 -5.27
CA ASN A 134 20.09 3.95 -4.63
C ASN A 134 20.42 4.47 -3.22
N HIS A 135 19.89 5.64 -2.85
CA HIS A 135 20.17 6.32 -1.58
C HIS A 135 18.92 6.54 -0.74
N PHE A 136 17.77 6.01 -1.18
CA PHE A 136 16.48 6.30 -0.59
C PHE A 136 16.28 5.58 0.76
N PHE A 137 16.54 4.27 0.78
CA PHE A 137 16.32 3.46 1.97
C PHE A 137 17.36 3.75 3.03
N ILE A 138 16.88 3.92 4.26
CA ILE A 138 17.70 4.08 5.44
C ILE A 138 17.74 2.74 6.16
N ASP A 139 18.96 2.20 6.30
CA ASP A 139 19.24 1.05 7.15
C ASP A 139 19.16 1.49 8.62
N ASP A 140 17.97 1.40 9.22
CA ASP A 140 17.81 1.62 10.66
C ASP A 140 17.02 0.47 11.30
N SER A 141 17.49 0.04 12.46
CA SER A 141 16.84 -0.94 13.31
C SER A 141 15.62 -0.29 13.95
N ASP A 142 14.50 -0.40 13.25
CA ASP A 142 13.15 -0.15 13.76
C ASP A 142 12.75 1.33 13.89
N ILE A 143 12.72 2.02 12.74
CA ILE A 143 12.08 3.33 12.58
C ILE A 143 10.66 3.27 13.16
N LYS A 144 10.44 4.02 14.24
CA LYS A 144 9.12 4.20 14.83
C LYS A 144 8.36 5.25 14.03
N ILE A 145 7.31 4.83 13.34
CA ILE A 145 6.51 5.71 12.50
C ILE A 145 5.26 6.17 13.23
N PRO A 146 4.84 7.43 13.11
CA PRO A 146 3.47 7.81 13.48
C PRO A 146 2.50 7.20 12.46
N SER A 147 2.01 5.98 12.71
CA SER A 147 1.21 5.22 11.72
C SER A 147 0.01 6.01 11.19
N LYS A 148 -0.59 6.88 12.00
CA LYS A 148 -1.65 7.81 11.61
C LYS A 148 -1.30 8.70 10.41
N LEU A 149 -0.03 9.07 10.21
CA LEU A 149 0.37 9.85 9.02
C LEU A 149 0.04 9.11 7.73
N LEU A 150 0.11 7.77 7.73
CA LEU A 150 -0.23 6.94 6.57
C LEU A 150 -1.69 7.07 6.14
N GLU A 151 -2.58 7.66 6.95
CA GLU A 151 -3.95 7.99 6.53
C GLU A 151 -4.02 9.14 5.52
N ASN A 152 -2.93 9.91 5.36
CA ASN A 152 -2.82 11.01 4.42
C ASN A 152 -2.49 10.57 2.99
N GLN A 153 -2.79 9.32 2.62
CA GLN A 153 -2.64 8.85 1.25
C GLN A 153 -3.30 9.83 0.27
N PRO A 154 -2.68 10.07 -0.90
CA PRO A 154 -3.21 11.02 -1.88
C PRO A 154 -4.51 10.52 -2.49
N GLU A 155 -4.68 9.21 -2.64
CA GLU A 155 -5.86 8.58 -3.22
C GLU A 155 -6.34 7.48 -2.26
N TRP A 156 -7.60 7.02 -2.41
CA TRP A 156 -8.10 5.90 -1.58
C TRP A 156 -7.23 4.65 -1.70
N SER A 157 -6.71 4.42 -2.90
CA SER A 157 -5.63 3.48 -3.16
C SER A 157 -4.70 4.03 -4.22
N ILE A 158 -3.40 3.82 -4.03
CA ILE A 158 -2.35 4.14 -5.00
C ILE A 158 -1.62 2.87 -5.44
N TYR A 159 -1.00 2.92 -6.62
CA TYR A 159 0.03 1.96 -7.00
C TYR A 159 1.40 2.64 -6.97
N VAL A 160 2.37 1.98 -6.36
CA VAL A 160 3.77 2.42 -6.32
C VAL A 160 4.57 1.50 -7.21
N ASP A 161 5.22 2.04 -8.24
CA ASP A 161 6.16 1.32 -9.09
C ASP A 161 7.54 1.28 -8.39
N THR A 162 8.04 0.06 -8.19
CA THR A 162 9.30 -0.18 -7.47
C THR A 162 10.33 -0.87 -8.35
N ARG A 163 10.16 -0.84 -9.68
CA ARG A 163 11.09 -1.49 -10.62
C ARG A 163 12.50 -0.94 -10.55
N ASN A 164 12.68 0.31 -10.19
CA ASN A 164 14.01 0.91 -10.02
C ASN A 164 14.59 0.70 -8.61
N LEU A 165 13.90 -0.03 -7.73
CA LEU A 165 14.32 -0.28 -6.35
C LEU A 165 14.63 -1.76 -6.14
N ASP A 166 15.53 -2.01 -5.20
CA ASP A 166 15.80 -3.35 -4.69
C ASP A 166 14.82 -3.70 -3.57
N ILE A 167 13.69 -4.29 -3.94
CA ILE A 167 12.66 -4.76 -3.01
C ILE A 167 12.32 -6.21 -3.37
N SER A 168 12.41 -7.10 -2.38
CA SER A 168 12.00 -8.50 -2.48
C SER A 168 11.01 -8.85 -1.37
N LEU A 169 10.24 -9.90 -1.62
CA LEU A 169 9.41 -10.58 -0.65
C LEU A 169 9.23 -12.04 -1.09
N ASP A 170 9.26 -12.98 -0.15
CA ASP A 170 9.17 -14.42 -0.40
C ASP A 170 10.24 -14.89 -1.43
N GLY A 171 11.45 -14.33 -1.37
CA GLY A 171 12.54 -14.60 -2.31
C GLY A 171 12.33 -14.09 -3.74
N GLU A 172 11.26 -13.35 -4.01
CA GLU A 172 10.92 -12.83 -5.33
C GLU A 172 10.99 -11.30 -5.38
N ARG A 173 11.35 -10.75 -6.54
CA ARG A 173 11.39 -9.30 -6.75
C ARG A 173 9.98 -8.71 -6.79
N VAL A 174 9.76 -7.65 -6.01
CA VAL A 174 8.54 -6.86 -6.02
C VAL A 174 8.69 -5.72 -7.02
N VAL A 175 7.88 -5.74 -8.09
CA VAL A 175 7.91 -4.75 -9.17
C VAL A 175 7.03 -3.53 -8.90
N GLY A 176 6.13 -3.67 -7.93
CA GLY A 176 5.36 -2.57 -7.36
C GLY A 176 4.38 -3.08 -6.32
N PHE A 177 3.57 -2.21 -5.75
CA PHE A 177 2.54 -2.60 -4.80
C PHE A 177 1.37 -1.62 -4.80
N TRP A 178 0.18 -2.11 -4.47
CA TRP A 178 -0.93 -1.24 -4.09
C TRP A 178 -0.87 -0.93 -2.60
N SER A 179 -1.21 0.32 -2.26
CA SER A 179 -1.49 0.74 -0.90
C SER A 179 -2.93 1.22 -0.84
N CYS A 180 -3.72 0.70 0.10
CA CYS A 180 -5.15 1.03 0.23
C CYS A 180 -5.52 1.17 1.70
N ILE A 181 -6.22 2.25 2.07
CA ILE A 181 -6.74 2.39 3.43
C ILE A 181 -8.04 1.60 3.53
N ASP A 182 -8.13 0.75 4.55
CA ASP A 182 -9.30 -0.07 4.83
C ASP A 182 -9.66 0.00 6.33
N CYS A 183 -10.81 -0.55 6.70
CA CYS A 183 -11.22 -0.71 8.09
C CYS A 183 -11.74 -2.11 8.39
N TYR A 184 -11.32 -2.61 9.55
CA TYR A 184 -11.74 -3.89 10.09
C TYR A 184 -12.81 -3.70 11.16
N PRO A 185 -13.85 -4.55 11.19
CA PRO A 185 -14.86 -4.51 12.22
C PRO A 185 -14.23 -4.94 13.55
N SER A 186 -14.42 -4.16 14.63
CA SER A 186 -14.03 -4.60 15.97
C SER A 186 -15.13 -5.45 16.62
N SER A 187 -14.74 -6.29 17.58
CA SER A 187 -15.57 -7.34 18.17
C SER A 187 -16.86 -6.86 18.84
N ASN A 188 -16.94 -5.57 19.19
CA ASN A 188 -18.02 -5.03 20.01
C ASN A 188 -18.97 -4.10 19.25
N GLN A 189 -18.63 -3.68 18.04
CA GLN A 189 -19.55 -3.01 17.12
C GLN A 189 -19.12 -3.33 15.67
N PRO A 190 -20.03 -3.74 14.77
CA PRO A 190 -19.69 -4.06 13.37
C PRO A 190 -19.08 -2.88 12.57
N TYR A 191 -18.89 -1.71 13.19
CA TYR A 191 -18.33 -0.49 12.63
C TYR A 191 -17.30 0.21 13.55
N SER A 192 -16.84 -0.42 14.64
CA SER A 192 -15.71 0.12 15.41
C SER A 192 -14.42 -0.08 14.60
N ASN A 193 -13.88 1.03 14.10
CA ASN A 193 -12.92 1.05 13.00
C ASN A 193 -11.49 0.80 13.47
N LEU A 194 -11.01 -0.45 13.37
CA LEU A 194 -9.56 -0.66 13.27
C LEU A 194 -9.15 -0.35 11.84
N LYS A 195 -8.59 0.83 11.61
CA LYS A 195 -8.06 1.17 10.30
C LYS A 195 -6.75 0.44 10.06
N ALA A 196 -6.53 -0.01 8.84
CA ALA A 196 -5.24 -0.51 8.42
C ALA A 196 -4.93 -0.02 7.01
N LEU A 197 -3.65 0.08 6.71
CA LEU A 197 -3.16 0.25 5.37
C LEU A 197 -2.83 -1.14 4.80
N SER A 198 -3.64 -1.60 3.87
CA SER A 198 -3.40 -2.85 3.14
C SER A 198 -2.33 -2.62 2.08
N ILE A 199 -1.36 -3.54 2.01
CA ILE A 199 -0.28 -3.54 1.03
C ILE A 199 -0.38 -4.81 0.19
N ILE A 200 -0.55 -4.65 -1.12
CA ILE A 200 -0.69 -5.76 -2.06
C ILE A 200 0.50 -5.75 -3.01
N PRO A 201 1.51 -6.64 -2.81
CA PRO A 201 2.69 -6.68 -3.66
C PRO A 201 2.36 -7.25 -5.04
N LEU A 202 2.99 -6.70 -6.07
CA LEU A 202 3.02 -7.24 -7.42
C LEU A 202 4.42 -7.76 -7.69
N PHE A 203 4.50 -9.04 -8.08
CA PHE A 203 5.72 -9.67 -8.57
C PHE A 203 5.73 -9.66 -10.09
N SER A 204 6.87 -9.99 -10.70
CA SER A 204 7.03 -9.92 -12.16
C SER A 204 6.00 -10.77 -12.94
N ASN A 205 5.55 -11.89 -12.36
CA ASN A 205 4.66 -12.86 -13.02
C ASN A 205 3.41 -13.26 -12.21
N ARG A 206 3.25 -12.75 -10.97
CA ARG A 206 2.09 -13.05 -10.13
C ARG A 206 1.69 -11.87 -9.25
N LEU A 207 0.41 -11.85 -8.90
CA LEU A 207 -0.09 -10.99 -7.82
C LEU A 207 0.23 -11.65 -6.47
N GLY A 208 0.77 -10.89 -5.54
CA GLY A 208 0.94 -11.33 -4.17
C GLY A 208 -0.32 -11.11 -3.34
N TYR A 209 -0.49 -11.93 -2.31
CA TYR A 209 -1.54 -11.76 -1.32
C TYR A 209 -0.97 -11.98 0.07
N MET A 210 -1.10 -10.98 0.95
CA MET A 210 -0.70 -11.14 2.34
C MET A 210 -1.45 -10.19 3.26
N LEU A 211 -2.41 -10.70 4.03
CA LEU A 211 -3.01 -9.94 5.14
C LEU A 211 -1.94 -9.44 6.11
N SER A 212 -0.88 -10.24 6.34
CA SER A 212 0.26 -9.91 7.20
C SER A 212 1.12 -8.72 6.70
N ALA A 213 1.00 -8.35 5.42
CA ALA A 213 1.64 -7.15 4.88
C ALA A 213 0.95 -5.85 5.33
N SER A 214 -0.26 -5.93 5.89
CA SER A 214 -1.00 -4.75 6.35
C SER A 214 -0.32 -4.04 7.53
N ILE A 215 -0.49 -2.72 7.59
CA ILE A 215 0.00 -1.87 8.67
C ILE A 215 -1.21 -1.31 9.43
N PRO A 216 -1.45 -1.73 10.69
CA PRO A 216 -2.46 -1.12 11.55
C PRO A 216 -2.22 0.39 11.72
N LEU A 217 -3.28 1.17 11.66
CA LEU A 217 -3.25 2.62 11.83
C LEU A 217 -3.82 2.95 13.21
N ASP A 218 -2.93 3.20 14.18
CA ASP A 218 -3.27 3.58 15.55
C ASP A 218 -3.03 5.08 15.75
N GLU A 219 -4.06 5.80 16.21
CA GLU A 219 -4.03 7.25 16.40
C GLU A 219 -3.10 7.69 17.54
N ASN A 220 -2.81 6.79 18.49
CA ASN A 220 -2.14 7.14 19.75
C ASN A 220 -0.71 6.59 19.89
N LYS A 221 -0.15 5.98 18.83
CA LYS A 221 1.15 5.29 18.94
C LYS A 221 2.07 5.55 17.75
N PHE A 222 3.33 5.81 18.09
CA PHE A 222 4.44 5.55 17.19
C PHE A 222 4.60 4.03 17.08
N LEU A 223 4.39 3.52 15.88
CA LEU A 223 4.39 2.11 15.56
C LEU A 223 5.79 1.68 15.16
N SER A 224 6.33 0.68 15.85
CA SER A 224 7.43 -0.14 15.34
C SER A 224 6.87 -1.09 14.29
N ILE A 225 7.44 -1.10 13.08
CA ILE A 225 7.00 -2.02 12.02
C ILE A 225 7.22 -3.48 12.46
N GLU A 226 8.31 -3.73 13.18
CA GLU A 226 8.64 -5.05 13.68
C GLU A 226 7.64 -5.53 14.75
N GLN A 227 7.42 -4.72 15.79
CA GLN A 227 6.44 -5.03 16.85
C GLN A 227 5.03 -5.18 16.26
N SER A 228 4.63 -4.27 15.37
CA SER A 228 3.31 -4.35 14.73
C SER A 228 3.12 -5.61 13.89
N THR A 229 4.18 -6.04 13.20
CA THR A 229 4.12 -7.26 12.39
C THR A 229 4.02 -8.48 13.29
N ASN A 230 4.83 -8.55 14.35
CA ASN A 230 4.75 -9.62 15.34
C ASN A 230 3.38 -9.67 16.03
N ASP A 231 2.84 -8.52 16.45
CA ASP A 231 1.51 -8.41 17.05
C ASP A 231 0.44 -8.89 16.06
N LEU A 232 0.47 -8.41 14.82
CA LEU A 232 -0.50 -8.84 13.80
C LEU A 232 -0.44 -10.36 13.57
N LEU A 233 0.76 -10.94 13.43
CA LEU A 233 0.93 -12.39 13.25
C LEU A 233 0.45 -13.19 14.47
N ASN A 234 0.62 -12.67 15.68
CA ASN A 234 0.09 -13.29 16.90
C ASN A 234 -1.44 -13.24 16.98
N HIS A 235 -2.07 -12.23 16.35
CA HIS A 235 -3.52 -12.03 16.37
C HIS A 235 -4.23 -12.64 15.17
N ILE A 236 -3.55 -12.79 14.02
CA ILE A 236 -4.03 -13.58 12.90
C ILE A 236 -4.15 -15.02 13.40
N PRO A 237 -5.34 -15.62 13.42
CA PRO A 237 -5.46 -17.03 13.78
C PRO A 237 -4.54 -17.82 12.86
N LYS A 238 -3.69 -18.73 13.40
CA LYS A 238 -2.73 -19.59 12.64
C LYS A 238 -3.32 -20.32 11.42
N ASN A 239 -4.63 -20.32 11.35
CA ASN A 239 -5.50 -20.90 10.36
C ASN A 239 -5.73 -19.97 9.14
N PHE A 240 -5.80 -18.64 9.33
CA PHE A 240 -5.94 -17.67 8.23
C PHE A 240 -4.64 -17.50 7.44
N ALA A 241 -3.51 -17.81 8.06
CA ALA A 241 -2.22 -17.79 7.43
C ALA A 241 -2.03 -19.11 6.68
N VAL A 242 -2.47 -19.12 5.44
CA VAL A 242 -2.44 -20.32 4.59
C VAL A 242 -1.01 -20.82 4.33
N ASP A 243 0.02 -20.06 4.73
CA ASP A 243 1.41 -20.49 4.69
C ASP A 243 2.33 -19.89 5.80
N ASP A 244 1.83 -19.26 6.88
CA ASP A 244 2.74 -18.69 7.90
C ASP A 244 3.24 -19.72 8.92
N LYS A 245 3.85 -20.81 8.46
CA LYS A 245 5.07 -21.26 9.15
C LYS A 245 6.24 -20.48 8.56
N ARG A 246 6.16 -19.15 8.63
CA ARG A 246 7.34 -18.31 8.39
C ARG A 246 8.40 -18.80 9.33
N ASP A 247 9.50 -19.27 8.78
CA ASP A 247 10.68 -19.40 9.58
C ASP A 247 11.18 -18.00 9.99
N SER A 248 12.27 -17.95 10.74
CA SER A 248 12.81 -16.67 11.16
C SER A 248 13.21 -15.76 9.99
N ASP A 249 13.48 -16.33 8.81
CA ASP A 249 14.00 -15.60 7.66
C ASP A 249 12.86 -15.03 6.81
N ASP A 250 11.78 -15.78 6.59
CA ASP A 250 10.56 -15.25 5.95
C ASP A 250 9.94 -14.08 6.73
N LEU A 251 10.00 -14.14 8.06
CA LEU A 251 9.54 -13.06 8.93
C LEU A 251 10.44 -11.82 8.81
N LYS A 252 11.77 -12.01 8.78
CA LYS A 252 12.72 -10.91 8.56
C LYS A 252 12.51 -10.26 7.19
N GLU A 253 12.27 -11.06 6.16
CA GLU A 253 12.01 -10.54 4.81
C GLU A 253 10.71 -9.71 4.79
N LEU A 254 9.63 -10.20 5.40
CA LEU A 254 8.39 -9.43 5.55
C LEU A 254 8.60 -8.11 6.30
N ILE A 255 9.32 -8.13 7.42
CA ILE A 255 9.61 -6.92 8.19
C ILE A 255 10.44 -5.95 7.33
N CYS A 256 11.44 -6.44 6.60
CA CYS A 256 12.27 -5.65 5.68
C CYS A 256 11.41 -5.02 4.58
N PHE A 257 10.56 -5.81 3.92
CA PHE A 257 9.60 -5.35 2.92
C PHE A 257 8.70 -4.24 3.48
N LYS A 258 8.08 -4.45 4.65
CA LYS A 258 7.21 -3.46 5.31
C LYS A 258 7.96 -2.18 5.66
N LYS A 259 9.21 -2.27 6.14
CA LYS A 259 10.07 -1.11 6.41
C LYS A 259 10.34 -0.33 5.13
N LYS A 260 10.70 -1.00 4.03
CA LYS A 260 10.95 -0.36 2.73
C LYS A 260 9.70 0.34 2.18
N VAL A 261 8.57 -0.36 2.05
CA VAL A 261 7.33 0.25 1.50
C VAL A 261 6.81 1.39 2.36
N THR A 262 6.96 1.30 3.68
CA THR A 262 6.60 2.39 4.60
C THR A 262 7.41 3.65 4.35
N GLN A 263 8.73 3.54 4.15
CA GLN A 263 9.57 4.70 3.83
C GLN A 263 9.10 5.37 2.53
N ILE A 264 8.76 4.59 1.50
CA ILE A 264 8.24 5.13 0.24
C ILE A 264 6.93 5.88 0.46
N LEU A 265 5.99 5.28 1.20
CA LEU A 265 4.69 5.88 1.49
C LEU A 265 4.83 7.16 2.31
N LEU A 266 5.70 7.19 3.31
CA LEU A 266 5.99 8.40 4.09
C LEU A 266 6.55 9.53 3.21
N PHE A 267 7.34 9.18 2.18
CA PHE A 267 7.92 10.17 1.26
C PHE A 267 6.85 10.74 0.31
N ILE A 268 5.89 9.92 -0.11
CA ILE A 268 4.76 10.35 -0.94
C ILE A 268 3.82 11.28 -0.17
N ILE A 269 3.57 11.01 1.12
CA ILE A 269 2.55 11.71 1.93
C ILE A 269 3.11 12.87 2.77
N GLN A 270 4.39 13.19 2.64
CA GLN A 270 5.00 14.28 3.41
C GLN A 270 4.33 15.63 3.08
N PRO A 271 4.34 16.62 4.00
CA PRO A 271 3.58 17.87 3.83
C PRO A 271 3.94 18.71 2.60
N GLU A 272 5.20 18.65 2.18
CA GLU A 272 5.70 19.32 0.97
C GLU A 272 6.26 18.23 0.03
N PRO A 273 5.37 17.47 -0.65
CA PRO A 273 5.81 16.32 -1.43
C PRO A 273 6.47 16.78 -2.72
N ASP A 274 7.67 16.27 -2.99
CA ASP A 274 8.37 16.43 -4.28
C ASP A 274 7.73 15.48 -5.30
N ILE A 275 6.57 15.87 -5.84
CA ILE A 275 5.81 15.06 -6.79
C ILE A 275 5.51 15.90 -8.03
N THR A 276 5.75 15.31 -9.20
CA THR A 276 5.41 15.91 -10.49
C THR A 276 4.55 14.97 -11.34
N GLU A 277 3.68 15.54 -12.15
CA GLU A 277 2.93 14.86 -13.21
C GLU A 277 3.25 15.57 -14.52
N HIS A 278 3.71 14.84 -15.55
CA HIS A 278 4.23 15.43 -16.79
C HIS A 278 5.31 16.50 -16.56
N ASP A 279 6.23 16.22 -15.62
CA ASP A 279 7.33 17.09 -15.21
C ASP A 279 6.90 18.46 -14.64
N GLN A 280 5.63 18.60 -14.27
CA GLN A 280 5.09 19.78 -13.60
C GLN A 280 4.72 19.46 -12.15
N PRO A 281 5.01 20.35 -11.19
CA PRO A 281 4.55 20.19 -9.82
C PRO A 281 3.03 20.03 -9.75
N VAL A 282 2.56 19.08 -8.94
CA VAL A 282 1.13 18.89 -8.71
C VAL A 282 0.65 19.81 -7.59
N GLU A 283 -0.40 20.61 -7.85
CA GLU A 283 -0.97 21.51 -6.83
C GLU A 283 -1.59 20.73 -5.66
N SER A 284 -2.15 19.55 -5.94
CA SER A 284 -2.67 18.63 -4.93
C SER A 284 -2.61 17.20 -5.47
N THR A 285 -2.04 16.31 -4.69
CA THR A 285 -2.11 14.86 -4.93
C THR A 285 -3.44 14.27 -4.49
N ARG A 286 -4.25 14.99 -3.69
CA ARG A 286 -5.56 14.52 -3.23
C ARG A 286 -6.63 14.68 -4.29
N ALA A 287 -6.91 13.59 -5.02
CA ALA A 287 -7.75 13.64 -6.22
C ALA A 287 -8.78 12.49 -6.32
N ASN A 288 -9.45 12.14 -5.22
CA ASN A 288 -10.53 11.14 -5.28
C ASN A 288 -11.79 11.71 -5.98
N PRO A 289 -12.41 10.97 -6.92
CA PRO A 289 -13.59 11.45 -7.64
C PRO A 289 -14.85 11.45 -6.77
N TYR A 290 -15.78 12.34 -7.11
CA TYR A 290 -17.13 12.35 -6.56
C TYR A 290 -18.17 11.84 -7.58
N PRO A 291 -19.28 11.23 -7.13
CA PRO A 291 -20.36 10.83 -8.01
C PRO A 291 -20.92 12.03 -8.79
N LYS A 292 -21.29 11.80 -10.05
CA LYS A 292 -21.92 12.78 -10.94
C LYS A 292 -23.33 12.32 -11.29
N ILE A 293 -24.25 13.27 -11.45
CA ILE A 293 -25.62 12.97 -11.91
C ILE A 293 -25.60 12.87 -13.44
N ILE A 294 -25.93 11.70 -13.97
CA ILE A 294 -26.08 11.45 -15.40
C ILE A 294 -27.47 10.87 -15.65
N LYS A 295 -28.29 11.57 -16.46
CA LYS A 295 -29.66 11.16 -16.78
C LYS A 295 -30.49 10.81 -15.52
N GLY A 296 -30.38 11.64 -14.49
CA GLY A 296 -31.13 11.50 -13.22
C GLY A 296 -30.62 10.41 -12.27
N LYS A 297 -29.49 9.74 -12.56
CA LYS A 297 -28.87 8.75 -11.67
C LYS A 297 -27.47 9.19 -11.27
N TYR A 298 -27.12 9.01 -10.00
CA TYR A 298 -25.74 9.14 -9.56
C TYR A 298 -24.88 8.04 -10.18
N ARG A 299 -23.69 8.42 -10.66
CA ARG A 299 -22.69 7.54 -11.25
C ARG A 299 -21.30 7.93 -10.77
N LEU A 300 -20.48 6.95 -10.43
CA LEU A 300 -19.07 7.10 -10.11
C LEU A 300 -18.23 6.38 -11.17
N TYR A 301 -17.55 7.15 -12.00
CA TYR A 301 -16.78 6.63 -13.12
C TYR A 301 -15.35 6.30 -12.73
N GLU A 302 -14.80 5.23 -13.31
CA GLU A 302 -13.35 4.98 -13.25
C GLU A 302 -12.55 6.03 -14.01
N ALA A 303 -11.28 6.14 -13.64
CA ALA A 303 -10.32 6.90 -14.41
C ALA A 303 -10.12 6.27 -15.79
N LYS A 304 -10.17 7.09 -16.85
CA LYS A 304 -10.04 6.62 -18.24
C LYS A 304 -8.62 6.16 -18.59
N LYS A 305 -7.61 6.79 -18.00
CA LYS A 305 -6.20 6.53 -18.25
C LYS A 305 -5.45 6.52 -16.91
N PRO A 306 -4.35 5.74 -16.79
CA PRO A 306 -3.43 5.90 -15.69
C PRO A 306 -2.84 7.31 -15.64
N ARG A 307 -2.54 7.76 -14.44
CA ARG A 307 -1.80 9.00 -14.16
C ARG A 307 -0.44 8.62 -13.61
N TYR A 308 0.63 9.19 -14.15
CA TYR A 308 1.99 8.85 -13.78
C TYR A 308 2.62 10.01 -13.01
N PHE A 309 3.10 9.69 -11.81
CA PHE A 309 3.72 10.65 -10.91
C PHE A 309 5.17 10.26 -10.68
N ASN A 310 6.08 11.20 -10.96
CA ASN A 310 7.48 11.10 -10.55
C ASN A 310 7.60 11.64 -9.13
N VAL A 311 8.26 10.88 -8.25
CA VAL A 311 8.41 11.19 -6.82
C VAL A 311 9.88 11.41 -6.52
N GLY A 312 10.24 12.57 -5.98
CA GLY A 312 11.61 12.89 -5.60
C GLY A 312 12.49 13.46 -6.72
N THR A 313 11.90 14.05 -7.77
CA THR A 313 12.66 14.59 -8.91
C THR A 313 13.57 15.75 -8.51
N GLN A 314 13.11 16.68 -7.68
CA GLN A 314 13.95 17.77 -7.18
C GLN A 314 15.02 17.23 -6.23
N ALA A 315 14.67 16.27 -5.36
CA ALA A 315 15.62 15.60 -4.48
C ALA A 315 16.72 14.88 -5.29
N GLY A 316 16.36 14.20 -6.38
CA GLY A 316 17.28 13.53 -7.29
C GLY A 316 18.22 14.50 -8.00
N LYS A 317 17.69 15.60 -8.55
CA LYS A 317 18.50 16.68 -9.14
C LYS A 317 19.50 17.25 -8.15
N ASN A 318 19.05 17.57 -6.93
CA ASN A 318 19.90 18.10 -5.87
C ASN A 318 21.01 17.11 -5.49
N LEU A 319 20.68 15.83 -5.40
CA LEU A 319 21.64 14.77 -5.06
C LEU A 319 22.70 14.61 -6.17
N LYS A 320 22.26 14.54 -7.43
CA LYS A 320 23.14 14.46 -8.60
C LYS A 320 24.09 15.65 -8.68
N GLN A 321 23.58 16.87 -8.48
CA GLN A 321 24.39 18.08 -8.46
C GLN A 321 25.41 18.06 -7.31
N ALA A 322 24.99 17.66 -6.11
CA ALA A 322 25.88 17.56 -4.95
C ALA A 322 27.03 16.57 -5.17
N PHE A 323 26.80 15.47 -5.90
CA PHE A 323 27.85 14.52 -6.26
C PHE A 323 28.73 14.99 -7.42
N ALA A 324 28.19 15.74 -8.38
CA ALA A 324 28.95 16.25 -9.52
C ALA A 324 29.95 17.36 -9.14
N THR A 325 29.59 18.24 -8.19
CA THR A 325 30.46 19.35 -7.72
C THR A 325 31.51 18.88 -6.69
N TYR A 326 31.76 17.57 -6.60
CA TYR A 326 32.70 16.98 -5.64
C TYR A 326 34.16 17.28 -5.99
N LYS A 327 34.89 17.93 -5.07
CA LYS A 327 36.36 17.98 -5.07
C LYS A 327 36.91 17.81 -3.64
N ALA A 328 37.99 17.03 -3.51
CA ALA A 328 38.68 16.81 -2.24
C ALA A 328 39.32 18.13 -1.76
N THR A 329 38.95 18.58 -0.56
CA THR A 329 39.30 19.92 -0.06
C THR A 329 40.71 20.03 0.55
N GLY A 330 41.52 18.97 0.49
CA GLY A 330 42.87 18.95 1.07
C GLY A 330 42.95 19.20 2.60
N LYS A 331 41.81 19.33 3.28
CA LYS A 331 41.72 19.54 4.73
C LYS A 331 41.94 18.23 5.49
N LYS A 332 42.36 18.34 6.76
CA LYS A 332 42.67 17.20 7.66
C LYS A 332 41.53 16.18 7.83
N GLN A 333 40.27 16.55 7.58
CA GLN A 333 39.14 15.63 7.62
C GLN A 333 38.69 15.30 6.19
N ALA A 334 38.69 14.01 5.87
CA ALA A 334 38.18 13.52 4.60
C ALA A 334 36.70 13.92 4.43
N PRO A 335 36.30 14.38 3.24
CA PRO A 335 34.90 14.53 2.89
C PRO A 335 34.16 13.21 3.05
N HIS A 336 32.94 13.25 3.59
CA HIS A 336 32.10 12.07 3.74
C HIS A 336 30.63 12.39 3.45
N ILE A 337 29.85 11.35 3.14
CA ILE A 337 28.42 11.48 2.92
C ILE A 337 27.71 11.27 4.25
N ARG A 338 27.01 12.30 4.73
CA ARG A 338 26.00 12.13 5.77
C ARG A 338 24.78 11.49 5.11
N LYS A 339 24.45 10.26 5.51
CA LYS A 339 23.34 9.48 4.96
C LYS A 339 21.99 10.21 5.13
N ALA A 340 21.05 9.83 4.27
CA ALA A 340 19.65 10.22 4.44
C ALA A 340 19.13 9.76 5.82
N HIS A 341 18.17 10.48 6.36
CA HIS A 341 17.47 10.09 7.59
C HIS A 341 16.08 10.72 7.64
N TRP A 342 15.17 10.09 8.37
CA TRP A 342 13.88 10.69 8.69
C TRP A 342 14.00 11.62 9.90
N HIS A 343 13.40 12.80 9.81
CA HIS A 343 13.42 13.80 10.88
C HIS A 343 12.00 14.17 11.30
N GLY A 344 11.67 13.89 12.56
CA GLY A 344 10.40 14.23 13.19
C GLY A 344 10.50 15.44 14.10
N TYR A 345 9.54 16.36 14.01
CA TYR A 345 9.47 17.53 14.90
C TYR A 345 8.03 17.95 15.15
N TRP A 346 7.78 18.57 16.32
CA TRP A 346 6.49 19.12 16.69
C TRP A 346 6.44 20.61 16.38
N LYS A 347 5.37 21.07 15.72
CA LYS A 347 5.10 22.48 15.46
C LYS A 347 3.94 22.96 16.33
N GLY A 348 4.06 24.16 16.88
CA GLY A 348 3.06 24.77 17.76
C GLY A 348 3.53 24.88 19.21
N SER A 349 2.93 25.82 19.94
CA SER A 349 3.26 26.09 21.35
C SER A 349 2.95 24.89 22.22
N LYS A 350 3.86 24.54 23.15
CA LYS A 350 3.64 23.52 24.18
C LYS A 350 2.47 23.84 25.12
N LYS A 351 2.01 25.11 25.14
CA LYS A 351 0.87 25.57 25.95
C LYS A 351 -0.47 25.42 25.24
N LEU A 352 -0.48 25.11 23.94
CA LEU A 352 -1.70 24.81 23.20
C LEU A 352 -1.99 23.30 23.32
N GLU A 353 -3.24 22.92 23.48
CA GLU A 353 -3.66 21.52 23.60
C GLU A 353 -3.37 20.67 22.34
N LYS A 354 -3.13 21.30 21.19
CA LYS A 354 -2.86 20.60 19.92
C LYS A 354 -1.53 21.07 19.32
N GLN A 355 -0.50 20.26 19.47
CA GLN A 355 0.73 20.34 18.66
C GLN A 355 0.57 19.44 17.43
N GLU A 356 1.14 19.85 16.30
CA GLU A 356 1.12 19.07 15.06
C GLU A 356 2.49 18.41 14.84
N PHE A 357 2.51 17.10 14.56
CA PHE A 357 3.73 16.36 14.30
C PHE A 357 4.05 16.35 12.81
N PHE A 358 5.26 16.77 12.46
CA PHE A 358 5.81 16.74 11.12
C PHE A 358 6.86 15.64 11.02
N TYR A 359 6.86 14.90 9.92
CA TYR A 359 7.86 13.87 9.63
C TYR A 359 8.33 14.05 8.19
N LYS A 360 9.63 14.33 8.00
CA LYS A 360 10.20 14.61 6.68
C LYS A 360 11.45 13.79 6.42
N TRP A 361 11.66 13.42 5.17
CA TRP A 361 12.89 12.79 4.74
C TRP A 361 13.95 13.86 4.49
N ILE A 362 15.14 13.66 5.05
CA ILE A 362 16.29 14.53 4.82
C ILE A 362 17.23 13.84 3.84
N PRO A 363 17.54 14.45 2.69
CA PRO A 363 18.43 13.86 1.70
C PRO A 363 19.85 13.65 2.24
N PRO A 364 20.64 12.77 1.60
CA PRO A 364 22.07 12.69 1.85
C PRO A 364 22.73 14.04 1.62
N VAL A 365 23.70 14.40 2.45
CA VAL A 365 24.46 15.65 2.31
C VAL A 365 25.95 15.34 2.35
N LEU A 366 26.70 15.93 1.43
CA LEU A 366 28.15 15.85 1.42
C LEU A 366 28.74 16.81 2.46
N VAL A 367 29.45 16.28 3.45
CA VAL A 367 30.08 17.06 4.54
C VAL A 367 31.54 17.31 4.20
N ASN A 368 32.05 18.49 4.59
CA ASN A 368 33.44 18.94 4.33
C ASN A 368 33.79 19.12 2.84
N SER A 369 32.80 19.47 2.02
CA SER A 369 32.94 19.89 0.62
C SER A 369 32.72 21.40 0.45
N TYR A 370 33.16 21.99 -0.66
CA TYR A 370 32.81 23.35 -1.05
C TYR A 370 32.12 23.33 -2.41
N LEU A 371 31.07 24.15 -2.56
CA LEU A 371 30.48 24.49 -3.85
C LEU A 371 31.40 25.49 -4.53
N GLU A 372 31.97 25.16 -5.69
CA GLU A 372 32.55 26.19 -6.57
C GLU A 372 31.36 27.00 -7.11
N GLU A 373 31.23 28.26 -6.69
CA GLU A 373 30.40 29.22 -7.41
C GLU A 373 30.96 29.33 -8.83
N GLU A 374 30.10 29.11 -9.83
CA GLU A 374 30.46 29.34 -11.23
C GLU A 374 30.99 30.77 -11.35
N LYS A 375 32.29 30.90 -11.64
CA LYS A 375 32.83 32.18 -12.07
C LYS A 375 32.21 32.47 -13.44
N ASN A 376 31.29 33.44 -13.44
CA ASN A 376 30.60 34.05 -14.58
C ASN A 376 31.31 33.93 -15.93
#